data_AF-B4JS96-F1
#
_entry.id   AF-B4JS96-F1
#
_cell.length_a   1.000
_cell.length_b   1.000
_cell.length_c   1.000
_cell.angle_alpha   90.00
_cell.angle_beta   90.00
_cell.angle_gamma   90.00
#
_symmetry.space_group_name_H-M   'P 1'
#
loop_
_entity.id
_entity.type
_entity.pdbx_description
1 polymer ?
#
loop_
_entity_poly.entity_id
_entity_poly.type
_entity_poly.pdbx_seq_one_letter_code
_entity_poly.pdbx_strand_id
1 'polypeptide(L)'
;MWAPSTDETYFASMDYKKNVHNIMPSMEMMVNFAGDRDAMRSQKTCLLHAERIDFKELIQLRLSEKCDQRRMYITTVDSASFHQLKQDQSLNVTFGGFMENVVRMLQDCHEGKLELCLSARDCTSDTARDRHDYHLQFVEKRSFKNLVHLCLPCRSAPLHTVLFYINATLDATHKKLYALEQNTQQLQLEMNAQRSHIEQLGVENSKLREAFAENTRKLGEKHLVELQQMQEKLDKLRDQRNNELDRSRQSIAGLQTQLERAAQEMVDVKALQEQIEKQKKNLNEELICCKSRMCTLKEQNEKLHNELTGAKKQGRKLEYKIEDLKQHTAELQEHIQKGNKEKANIAAELEAEKKILHTKRQALEMASDEIAKANQIILKQNQELLSQKKTIAWRTEVALQQEKAVKEKDKLLTIRDEELQQSRQTIQQLREEIPQQLQSMRHFAQGLEEKYTNQILTLREHLAGKENSSRKANRK
;
A
#
# COMPACT_ATOMS: atom_id res chain seq x y z
N MET A 1 -112.32 42.27 47.22
CA MET A 1 -112.43 40.81 46.96
C MET A 1 -113.67 40.60 46.12
N TRP A 2 -113.57 39.98 44.95
CA TRP A 2 -114.73 39.53 44.16
C TRP A 2 -114.72 38.00 44.22
N ALA A 3 -115.79 37.40 44.74
CA ALA A 3 -115.94 35.96 44.72
C ALA A 3 -116.25 35.50 43.28
N PRO A 4 -115.58 34.47 42.73
CA PRO A 4 -115.97 33.90 41.45
C PRO A 4 -117.32 33.18 41.60
N SER A 5 -118.24 33.43 40.66
CA SER A 5 -119.43 32.60 40.48
C SER A 5 -119.01 31.16 40.18
N THR A 6 -119.57 30.19 40.90
CA THR A 6 -119.04 28.82 41.06
C THR A 6 -119.12 27.89 39.84
N ASP A 7 -119.63 28.35 38.69
CA ASP A 7 -119.94 27.49 37.53
C ASP A 7 -119.09 27.74 36.25
N GLU A 8 -118.08 28.60 36.29
CA GLU A 8 -117.09 28.72 35.18
C GLU A 8 -115.77 28.03 35.54
N THR A 9 -115.74 26.70 35.36
CA THR A 9 -114.50 25.91 35.45
C THR A 9 -113.53 26.30 34.33
N TYR A 10 -112.40 26.90 34.71
CA TYR A 10 -111.28 27.17 33.82
C TYR A 10 -110.81 25.89 33.13
N PHE A 11 -110.60 25.94 31.80
CA PHE A 11 -110.05 24.81 31.05
C PHE A 11 -108.70 24.35 31.62
N ALA A 12 -107.83 25.32 31.93
CA ALA A 12 -106.65 25.09 32.75
C ALA A 12 -106.88 25.60 34.19
N SER A 13 -107.66 24.88 35.02
CA SER A 13 -107.59 25.09 36.48
C SER A 13 -106.19 24.75 37.01
N MET A 14 -105.83 25.27 38.19
CA MET A 14 -104.62 24.84 38.90
C MET A 14 -104.57 23.33 39.10
N ASP A 15 -105.73 22.70 39.28
CA ASP A 15 -105.89 21.24 39.47
C ASP A 15 -105.58 20.42 38.21
N TYR A 16 -105.74 21.03 37.02
CA TYR A 16 -105.59 20.34 35.73
C TYR A 16 -104.29 20.68 35.01
N LYS A 17 -103.53 21.68 35.48
CA LYS A 17 -102.33 22.22 34.82
C LYS A 17 -101.26 21.18 34.44
N LYS A 18 -101.12 20.07 35.18
CA LYS A 18 -100.19 18.97 34.85
C LYS A 18 -100.65 18.06 33.72
N ASN A 19 -101.95 18.09 33.41
CA ASN A 19 -102.63 17.20 32.47
C ASN A 19 -103.11 17.96 31.21
N VAL A 20 -102.74 19.24 31.08
CA VAL A 20 -102.96 20.03 29.87
C VAL A 20 -101.79 19.79 28.92
N HIS A 21 -102.06 19.19 27.77
CA HIS A 21 -101.07 18.90 26.74
C HIS A 21 -101.32 19.77 25.52
N ASN A 22 -100.26 20.44 25.04
CA ASN A 22 -100.28 21.12 23.76
C ASN A 22 -100.38 20.07 22.65
N ILE A 23 -101.46 20.07 21.86
CA ILE A 23 -101.61 19.14 20.72
C ILE A 23 -100.79 19.58 19.51
N MET A 24 -100.30 20.83 19.53
CA MET A 24 -99.33 21.37 18.58
C MET A 24 -98.55 22.52 19.25
N PRO A 25 -97.35 22.89 18.76
CA PRO A 25 -96.65 24.08 19.21
C PRO A 25 -97.51 25.34 19.04
N SER A 26 -97.43 26.27 20.00
CA SER A 26 -98.06 27.58 19.86
C SER A 26 -97.44 28.32 18.66
N MET A 27 -98.28 28.83 17.77
CA MET A 27 -97.83 29.36 16.48
C MET A 27 -98.50 30.67 16.10
N GLU A 28 -97.81 31.42 15.25
CA GLU A 28 -98.32 32.62 14.61
C GLU A 28 -99.11 32.26 13.35
N MET A 29 -100.34 32.77 13.24
CA MET A 29 -101.26 32.48 12.14
C MET A 29 -101.95 33.76 11.69
N MET A 30 -102.16 33.90 10.38
CA MET A 30 -102.99 34.97 9.83
C MET A 30 -104.46 34.54 9.86
N VAL A 31 -105.30 35.31 10.56
CA VAL A 31 -106.73 35.03 10.71
C VAL A 31 -107.56 36.13 10.07
N ASN A 32 -108.53 35.73 9.26
CA ASN A 32 -109.47 36.63 8.61
C ASN A 32 -110.64 36.94 9.56
N PHE A 33 -110.74 38.18 10.04
CA PHE A 33 -111.90 38.61 10.82
C PHE A 33 -113.00 39.08 9.86
N ALA A 34 -114.16 38.43 9.92
CA ALA A 34 -115.35 38.79 9.15
C ALA A 34 -116.36 39.49 10.07
N GLY A 35 -116.47 40.81 9.91
CA GLY A 35 -117.49 41.64 10.56
C GLY A 35 -118.72 41.82 9.69
N ASP A 36 -119.88 41.98 10.32
CA ASP A 36 -121.22 41.99 9.70
C ASP A 36 -121.48 43.16 8.71
N ARG A 37 -120.63 44.22 8.67
CA ARG A 37 -120.98 45.46 7.94
C ARG A 37 -119.90 46.14 7.09
N ASP A 38 -118.65 45.67 7.07
CA ASP A 38 -117.60 46.31 6.27
C ASP A 38 -116.93 45.34 5.27
N ALA A 39 -116.86 45.76 4.01
CA ALA A 39 -116.33 44.97 2.89
C ALA A 39 -114.79 44.78 2.91
N MET A 40 -114.11 45.24 3.97
CA MET A 40 -112.68 45.04 4.22
C MET A 40 -112.49 43.93 5.25
N ARG A 41 -112.21 42.70 4.76
CA ARG A 41 -111.75 41.60 5.62
C ARG A 41 -110.45 42.03 6.32
N SER A 42 -110.50 42.32 7.62
CA SER A 42 -109.29 42.63 8.37
C SER A 42 -108.57 41.31 8.68
N GLN A 43 -107.57 40.98 7.87
CA GLN A 43 -106.65 39.89 8.19
C GLN A 43 -105.72 40.36 9.31
N LYS A 44 -105.66 39.61 10.43
CA LYS A 44 -104.81 39.94 11.58
C LYS A 44 -103.92 38.78 11.94
N THR A 45 -102.67 39.10 12.27
CA THR A 45 -101.72 38.17 12.86
C THR A 45 -102.14 37.83 14.29
N CYS A 46 -102.33 36.54 14.56
CA CYS A 46 -102.78 36.03 15.85
C CYS A 46 -101.84 34.92 16.34
N LEU A 47 -101.77 34.75 17.65
CA LEU A 47 -101.14 33.60 18.30
C LEU A 47 -102.22 32.56 18.60
N LEU A 48 -102.03 31.35 18.09
CA LEU A 48 -102.91 30.21 18.33
C LEU A 48 -102.23 29.21 19.29
N HIS A 49 -102.96 28.84 20.32
CA HIS A 49 -102.63 27.76 21.25
C HIS A 49 -103.70 26.69 21.13
N ALA A 50 -103.32 25.44 20.85
CA ALA A 50 -104.23 24.31 20.85
C ALA A 50 -103.82 23.32 21.94
N GLU A 51 -104.73 23.09 22.87
CA GLU A 51 -104.50 22.37 24.12
C GLU A 51 -105.60 21.32 24.32
N ARG A 52 -105.27 20.17 24.90
CA ARG A 52 -106.23 19.15 25.34
C ARG A 52 -105.97 18.74 26.78
N ILE A 53 -106.94 18.06 27.39
CA ILE A 53 -106.76 17.39 28.69
C ILE A 53 -106.66 15.87 28.44
N ASP A 54 -105.60 15.23 28.93
CA ASP A 54 -105.31 13.83 28.52
C ASP A 54 -106.28 12.77 29.10
N PHE A 55 -106.93 13.06 30.24
CA PHE A 55 -107.86 12.14 30.91
C PHE A 55 -109.35 12.43 30.65
N LYS A 56 -109.67 13.41 29.78
CA LYS A 56 -111.04 13.80 29.45
C LYS A 56 -111.11 14.20 27.97
N GLU A 57 -112.16 13.79 27.26
CA GLU A 57 -112.46 14.31 25.93
C GLU A 57 -112.80 15.82 26.01
N LEU A 58 -111.76 16.65 25.96
CA LEU A 58 -111.83 18.10 26.14
C LEU A 58 -110.62 18.77 25.47
N ILE A 59 -110.90 19.54 24.41
CA ILE A 59 -109.95 20.32 23.62
C ILE A 59 -110.32 21.81 23.68
N GLN A 60 -109.31 22.68 23.68
CA GLN A 60 -109.48 24.12 23.58
C GLN A 60 -108.51 24.71 22.56
N LEU A 61 -109.05 25.57 21.69
CA LEU A 61 -108.29 26.46 20.82
C LEU A 61 -108.42 27.87 21.41
N ARG A 62 -107.27 28.46 21.78
CA ARG A 62 -107.17 29.85 22.23
C ARG A 62 -106.47 30.66 21.14
N LEU A 63 -107.18 31.64 20.60
CA LEU A 63 -106.66 32.58 19.61
C LEU A 63 -106.50 33.95 20.26
N SER A 64 -105.37 34.62 20.07
CA SER A 64 -105.17 35.98 20.60
C SER A 64 -104.50 36.90 19.56
N GLU A 65 -104.90 38.17 19.46
CA GLU A 65 -104.29 39.11 18.51
C GLU A 65 -102.82 39.37 18.92
N LYS A 66 -101.86 39.23 17.99
CA LYS A 66 -100.42 39.34 18.31
C LYS A 66 -100.04 40.73 18.85
N CYS A 67 -100.71 41.78 18.39
CA CYS A 67 -100.52 43.15 18.84
C CYS A 67 -101.22 43.48 20.17
N ASP A 68 -102.22 42.69 20.59
CA ASP A 68 -102.92 42.86 21.86
C ASP A 68 -103.54 41.53 22.33
N GLN A 69 -102.78 40.75 23.10
CA GLN A 69 -103.21 39.43 23.60
C GLN A 69 -104.42 39.49 24.55
N ARG A 70 -104.86 40.69 24.98
CA ARG A 70 -106.11 40.87 25.73
C ARG A 70 -107.34 40.59 24.86
N ARG A 71 -107.21 40.76 23.53
CA ARG A 71 -108.20 40.33 22.54
C ARG A 71 -108.01 38.85 22.29
N MET A 72 -108.70 38.04 23.08
CA MET A 72 -108.61 36.59 23.07
C MET A 72 -109.97 35.98 22.76
N TYR A 73 -109.97 34.96 21.91
CA TYR A 73 -111.13 34.20 21.48
C TYR A 73 -110.89 32.73 21.82
N ILE A 74 -111.93 32.07 22.34
CA ILE A 74 -111.82 30.71 22.88
C ILE A 74 -112.90 29.84 22.27
N THR A 75 -112.46 28.75 21.63
CA THR A 75 -113.28 27.61 21.24
C THR A 75 -112.95 26.48 22.19
N THR A 76 -113.94 25.93 22.88
CA THR A 76 -113.78 24.76 23.76
C THR A 76 -114.77 23.70 23.31
N VAL A 77 -114.29 22.47 23.09
CA VAL A 77 -115.10 21.33 22.68
C VAL A 77 -114.86 20.20 23.66
N ASP A 78 -115.93 19.74 24.29
CA ASP A 78 -116.00 18.56 25.15
C ASP A 78 -116.80 17.43 24.48
N SER A 79 -116.98 16.28 25.13
CA SER A 79 -117.79 15.19 24.58
C SER A 79 -119.19 15.64 24.13
N ALA A 80 -119.89 16.45 24.92
CA ALA A 80 -121.28 16.82 24.65
C ALA A 80 -121.40 17.75 23.43
N SER A 81 -120.60 18.82 23.40
CA SER A 81 -120.52 19.72 22.26
C SER A 81 -119.94 19.03 21.01
N PHE A 82 -119.04 18.06 21.14
CA PHE A 82 -118.59 17.24 20.02
C PHE A 82 -119.72 16.42 19.41
N HIS A 83 -120.60 15.81 20.22
CA HIS A 83 -121.75 15.05 19.68
C HIS A 83 -122.71 15.96 18.90
N GLN A 84 -122.94 17.19 19.36
CA GLN A 84 -123.70 18.18 18.62
C GLN A 84 -123.00 18.58 17.31
N LEU A 85 -121.71 18.97 17.35
CA LEU A 85 -120.94 19.31 16.15
C LEU A 85 -120.91 18.16 15.14
N LYS A 86 -120.83 16.92 15.62
CA LYS A 86 -120.86 15.71 14.82
C LYS A 86 -122.17 15.52 14.08
N GLN A 87 -123.29 15.83 14.72
CA GLN A 87 -124.61 15.81 14.08
C GLN A 87 -124.77 16.99 13.11
N ASP A 88 -124.57 18.22 13.58
CA ASP A 88 -124.83 19.46 12.83
C ASP A 88 -123.94 19.62 11.59
N GLN A 89 -122.70 19.11 11.64
CA GLN A 89 -121.74 19.16 10.52
C GLN A 89 -121.45 17.79 9.90
N SER A 90 -122.24 16.75 10.22
CA SER A 90 -122.13 15.41 9.64
C SER A 90 -120.71 14.80 9.71
N LEU A 91 -120.04 14.94 10.86
CA LEU A 91 -118.64 14.54 11.03
C LEU A 91 -118.49 13.02 11.23
N ASN A 92 -117.94 12.31 10.26
CA ASN A 92 -117.77 10.85 10.30
C ASN A 92 -116.51 10.38 11.07
N VAL A 93 -116.26 10.91 12.27
CA VAL A 93 -115.07 10.62 13.10
C VAL A 93 -115.40 10.35 14.57
N THR A 94 -114.45 9.79 15.31
CA THR A 94 -114.43 9.75 16.79
C THR A 94 -113.88 11.06 17.36
N PHE A 95 -113.95 11.28 18.67
CA PHE A 95 -113.34 12.46 19.30
C PHE A 95 -111.82 12.51 19.08
N GLY A 96 -111.14 11.36 19.13
CA GLY A 96 -109.72 11.23 18.77
C GLY A 96 -109.42 11.66 17.33
N GLY A 97 -110.14 11.07 16.36
CA GLY A 97 -109.99 11.43 14.93
C GLY A 97 -110.41 12.87 14.62
N PHE A 98 -111.30 13.47 15.42
CA PHE A 98 -111.62 14.89 15.35
C PHE A 98 -110.42 15.76 15.77
N MET A 99 -109.76 15.46 16.90
CA MET A 99 -108.56 16.18 17.33
C MET A 99 -107.44 16.10 16.28
N GLU A 100 -107.20 14.92 15.71
CA GLU A 100 -106.21 14.73 14.64
C GLU A 100 -106.53 15.57 13.39
N ASN A 101 -107.80 15.61 12.97
CA ASN A 101 -108.22 16.45 11.85
C ASN A 101 -108.11 17.95 12.17
N VAL A 102 -108.41 18.38 13.40
CA VAL A 102 -108.20 19.78 13.83
C VAL A 102 -106.72 20.16 13.77
N VAL A 103 -105.81 19.31 14.28
CA VAL A 103 -104.36 19.56 14.20
C VAL A 103 -103.89 19.64 12.74
N ARG A 104 -104.33 18.69 11.89
CA ARG A 104 -104.00 18.70 10.46
C ARG A 104 -104.52 19.96 9.76
N MET A 105 -105.77 20.37 10.01
CA MET A 105 -106.32 21.58 9.40
C MET A 105 -105.64 22.85 9.91
N LEU A 106 -105.18 22.89 11.16
CA LEU A 106 -104.37 24.00 11.69
C LEU A 106 -102.98 24.05 11.04
N GLN A 107 -102.36 22.90 10.76
CA GLN A 107 -101.14 22.81 9.95
C GLN A 107 -101.38 23.27 8.50
N ASP A 108 -102.44 22.78 7.85
CA ASP A 108 -102.83 23.21 6.50
C ASP A 108 -103.14 24.72 6.46
N CYS A 109 -103.65 25.31 7.54
CA CYS A 109 -103.79 26.77 7.69
C CYS A 109 -102.44 27.50 7.85
N HIS A 110 -101.51 26.94 8.62
CA HIS A 110 -100.17 27.52 8.80
C HIS A 110 -99.34 27.48 7.51
N GLU A 111 -99.50 26.41 6.72
CA GLU A 111 -98.89 26.25 5.39
C GLU A 111 -99.61 27.05 4.28
N GLY A 112 -100.72 27.73 4.59
CA GLY A 112 -101.47 28.57 3.65
C GLY A 112 -102.35 27.81 2.65
N LYS A 113 -102.57 26.50 2.83
CA LYS A 113 -103.52 25.68 2.04
C LYS A 113 -104.99 25.98 2.42
N LEU A 114 -105.22 26.33 3.67
CA LEU A 114 -106.51 26.74 4.23
C LEU A 114 -106.42 28.14 4.83
N GLU A 115 -107.52 28.90 4.83
CA GLU A 115 -107.66 30.14 5.59
C GLU A 115 -108.39 29.89 6.91
N LEU A 116 -107.82 30.36 8.02
CA LEU A 116 -108.53 30.43 9.29
C LEU A 116 -109.34 31.73 9.34
N CYS A 117 -110.65 31.62 9.52
CA CYS A 117 -111.57 32.77 9.57
C CYS A 117 -112.28 32.82 10.93
N LEU A 118 -112.44 34.02 11.49
CA LEU A 118 -113.28 34.27 12.66
C LEU A 118 -114.45 35.18 12.23
N SER A 119 -115.65 34.62 12.14
CA SER A 119 -116.88 35.35 11.80
C SER A 119 -117.70 35.63 13.04
N ALA A 120 -118.31 36.81 13.11
CA ALA A 120 -119.40 37.06 14.06
C ALA A 120 -120.63 36.19 13.72
N ARG A 121 -121.50 35.93 14.69
CA ARG A 121 -122.79 35.28 14.47
C ARG A 121 -123.87 36.34 14.19
N ASP A 122 -124.67 36.12 13.15
CA ASP A 122 -125.76 37.02 12.75
C ASP A 122 -126.88 37.01 13.80
N CYS A 123 -126.86 37.98 14.73
CA CYS A 123 -127.84 38.13 15.80
C CYS A 123 -129.15 38.78 15.29
N THR A 124 -129.88 38.09 14.41
CA THR A 124 -131.17 38.57 13.84
C THR A 124 -132.41 37.84 14.40
N SER A 125 -132.24 36.87 15.30
CA SER A 125 -133.34 36.19 15.99
C SER A 125 -133.32 36.42 17.51
N ASP A 126 -134.49 36.75 18.08
CA ASP A 126 -134.73 36.98 19.53
C ASP A 126 -134.55 35.72 20.43
N THR A 127 -133.90 34.68 19.92
CA THR A 127 -133.49 33.47 20.67
C THR A 127 -132.31 33.78 21.57
N ALA A 128 -132.57 34.52 22.66
CA ALA A 128 -131.57 34.91 23.64
C ALA A 128 -130.90 33.70 24.33
N ARG A 129 -129.62 33.89 24.72
CA ARG A 129 -128.77 33.08 25.65
C ARG A 129 -127.71 32.12 25.09
N ASP A 130 -127.45 32.05 23.79
CA ASP A 130 -126.26 31.30 23.33
C ASP A 130 -124.94 32.00 23.74
N ARG A 131 -124.03 31.28 24.41
CA ARG A 131 -122.75 31.81 24.96
C ARG A 131 -121.63 31.94 23.91
N HIS A 132 -121.98 32.00 22.63
CA HIS A 132 -121.06 31.89 21.49
C HIS A 132 -121.38 32.93 20.41
N ASP A 133 -120.66 34.05 20.48
CA ASP A 133 -120.85 35.22 19.60
C ASP A 133 -120.10 35.09 18.26
N TYR A 134 -119.22 34.09 18.12
CA TYR A 134 -118.33 33.92 16.98
C TYR A 134 -118.28 32.47 16.47
N HIS A 135 -117.84 32.30 15.23
CA HIS A 135 -117.47 31.00 14.67
C HIS A 135 -116.03 31.03 14.17
N LEU A 136 -115.24 30.02 14.55
CA LEU A 136 -113.90 29.78 14.05
C LEU A 136 -113.97 28.76 12.91
N GLN A 137 -113.69 29.20 11.69
CA GLN A 137 -113.95 28.46 10.45
C GLN A 137 -112.65 28.14 9.71
N PHE A 138 -112.52 26.89 9.26
CA PHE A 138 -111.45 26.41 8.39
C PHE A 138 -111.93 26.46 6.94
N VAL A 139 -111.39 27.37 6.14
CA VAL A 139 -111.95 27.73 4.82
C VAL A 139 -110.95 27.43 3.71
N GLU A 140 -111.32 26.57 2.76
CA GLU A 140 -110.57 26.36 1.53
C GLU A 140 -111.02 27.35 0.46
N LYS A 141 -110.06 28.10 -0.10
CA LYS A 141 -110.30 29.00 -1.24
C LYS A 141 -110.41 28.19 -2.52
N ARG A 142 -111.53 28.36 -3.24
CA ARG A 142 -111.77 27.73 -4.54
C ARG A 142 -112.27 28.77 -5.53
N SER A 143 -112.02 28.53 -6.82
CA SER A 143 -112.36 29.44 -7.92
C SER A 143 -113.87 29.71 -8.08
N PHE A 144 -114.73 28.78 -7.67
CA PHE A 144 -116.19 28.90 -7.78
C PHE A 144 -116.87 29.32 -6.46
N LYS A 145 -116.67 28.55 -5.40
CA LYS A 145 -117.24 28.81 -4.06
C LYS A 145 -116.31 28.26 -2.99
N ASN A 146 -115.97 29.10 -1.99
CA ASN A 146 -115.16 28.69 -0.84
C ASN A 146 -115.84 27.56 -0.07
N LEU A 147 -115.07 26.56 0.35
CA LEU A 147 -115.55 25.43 1.14
C LEU A 147 -115.18 25.63 2.61
N VAL A 148 -116.15 25.56 3.52
CA VAL A 148 -115.88 25.49 4.96
C VAL A 148 -115.75 24.01 5.34
N HIS A 149 -114.57 23.60 5.79
CA HIS A 149 -114.28 22.22 6.21
C HIS A 149 -114.76 21.92 7.63
N LEU A 150 -114.68 22.91 8.51
CA LEU A 150 -115.10 22.83 9.90
C LEU A 150 -115.44 24.22 10.41
N CYS A 151 -116.53 24.34 11.17
CA CYS A 151 -117.04 25.56 11.78
C CYS A 151 -117.20 25.32 13.28
N LEU A 152 -116.34 25.90 14.11
CA LEU A 152 -116.36 25.69 15.55
C LEU A 152 -117.00 26.87 16.29
N PRO A 153 -117.86 26.63 17.30
CA PRO A 153 -118.39 27.69 18.14
C PRO A 153 -117.23 28.34 18.90
N CYS A 154 -117.22 29.66 18.91
CA CYS A 154 -116.18 30.48 19.49
C CYS A 154 -116.82 31.61 20.31
N ARG A 155 -116.13 32.07 21.35
CA ARG A 155 -116.59 33.21 22.16
C ARG A 155 -115.44 34.15 22.43
N SER A 156 -115.76 35.42 22.66
CA SER A 156 -114.79 36.34 23.27
C SER A 156 -114.44 35.84 24.68
N ALA A 157 -113.15 35.85 25.03
CA ALA A 157 -112.72 35.39 26.35
C ALA A 157 -113.12 36.40 27.44
N PRO A 158 -113.77 35.98 28.53
CA PRO A 158 -114.11 36.89 29.62
C PRO A 158 -112.83 37.36 30.34
N LEU A 159 -112.88 38.57 30.90
CA LEU A 159 -111.71 39.27 31.47
C LEU A 159 -110.91 38.42 32.48
N HIS A 160 -111.59 37.64 33.33
CA HIS A 160 -110.93 36.79 34.32
C HIS A 160 -110.10 35.67 33.66
N THR A 161 -110.58 35.11 32.53
CA THR A 161 -109.89 34.08 31.75
C THR A 161 -108.72 34.68 30.98
N VAL A 162 -108.88 35.87 30.40
CA VAL A 162 -107.80 36.64 29.77
C VAL A 162 -106.67 36.91 30.77
N LEU A 163 -107.01 37.42 31.96
CA LEU A 163 -106.05 37.71 33.02
C LEU A 163 -105.30 36.46 33.48
N PHE A 164 -106.00 35.34 33.66
CA PHE A 164 -105.39 34.05 34.01
C PHE A 164 -104.31 33.63 32.99
N TYR A 165 -104.65 33.60 31.70
CA TYR A 165 -103.71 33.15 30.66
C TYR A 165 -102.55 34.12 30.41
N ILE A 166 -102.80 35.43 30.49
CA ILE A 166 -101.72 36.44 30.39
C ILE A 166 -100.76 36.30 31.57
N ASN A 167 -101.26 36.18 32.80
CA ASN A 167 -100.40 35.99 33.98
C ASN A 167 -99.59 34.68 33.90
N ALA A 168 -100.22 33.57 33.48
CA ALA A 168 -99.52 32.31 33.29
C ALA A 168 -98.41 32.39 32.22
N THR A 169 -98.64 33.16 31.15
CA THR A 169 -97.65 33.41 30.08
C THR A 169 -96.53 34.33 30.57
N LEU A 170 -96.85 35.34 31.38
CA LEU A 170 -95.89 36.24 32.01
C LEU A 170 -94.95 35.49 32.95
N ASP A 171 -95.49 34.67 33.86
CA ASP A 171 -94.71 33.82 34.77
C ASP A 171 -93.77 32.85 34.02
N ALA A 172 -94.29 32.23 32.94
CA ALA A 172 -93.50 31.33 32.10
C ALA A 172 -92.38 32.09 31.36
N THR A 173 -92.65 33.32 30.92
CA THR A 173 -91.68 34.18 30.24
C THR A 173 -90.60 34.67 31.20
N HIS A 174 -90.96 35.13 32.41
CA HIS A 174 -89.99 35.52 33.44
C HIS A 174 -89.05 34.37 33.82
N LYS A 175 -89.56 33.14 33.99
CA LYS A 175 -88.72 31.97 34.27
C LYS A 175 -87.75 31.64 33.13
N LYS A 176 -88.20 31.77 31.88
CA LYS A 176 -87.34 31.59 30.70
C LYS A 176 -86.26 32.67 30.61
N LEU A 177 -86.63 33.95 30.81
CA LEU A 177 -85.70 35.07 30.79
C LEU A 177 -84.61 34.93 31.86
N TYR A 178 -85.00 34.60 33.10
CA TYR A 178 -84.05 34.38 34.20
C TYR A 178 -83.05 33.25 33.90
N ALA A 179 -83.52 32.11 33.38
CA ALA A 179 -82.64 31.00 33.00
C ALA A 179 -81.70 31.36 31.83
N LEU A 180 -82.19 32.13 30.85
CA LEU A 180 -81.37 32.63 29.74
C LEU A 180 -80.31 33.64 30.22
N GLU A 181 -80.67 34.52 31.16
CA GLU A 181 -79.76 35.49 31.75
C GLU A 181 -78.63 34.80 32.53
N GLN A 182 -78.96 33.82 33.40
CA GLN A 182 -77.96 33.01 34.10
C GLN A 182 -76.99 32.29 33.14
N ASN A 183 -77.52 31.65 32.10
CA ASN A 183 -76.69 30.97 31.09
C ASN A 183 -75.79 31.97 30.33
N THR A 184 -76.31 33.15 30.01
CA THR A 184 -75.54 34.22 29.34
C THR A 184 -74.41 34.73 30.23
N GLN A 185 -74.67 34.94 31.53
CA GLN A 185 -73.65 35.35 32.50
C GLN A 185 -72.55 34.28 32.65
N GLN A 186 -72.92 33.00 32.70
CA GLN A 186 -71.94 31.91 32.76
C GLN A 186 -71.04 31.88 31.51
N LEU A 187 -71.64 31.88 30.31
CA LEU A 187 -70.88 31.86 29.05
C LEU A 187 -69.97 33.09 28.91
N GLN A 188 -70.40 34.27 29.40
CA GLN A 188 -69.58 35.48 29.41
C GLN A 188 -68.33 35.33 30.31
N LEU A 189 -68.45 34.68 31.47
CA LEU A 189 -67.31 34.38 32.35
C LEU A 189 -66.35 33.37 31.69
N GLU A 190 -66.87 32.32 31.08
CA GLU A 190 -66.07 31.30 30.37
C GLU A 190 -65.30 31.91 29.19
N MET A 191 -65.94 32.75 28.37
CA MET A 191 -65.25 33.48 27.29
C MET A 191 -64.13 34.39 27.80
N ASN A 192 -64.36 35.11 28.90
CA ASN A 192 -63.35 36.01 29.48
C ASN A 192 -62.13 35.22 30.00
N ALA A 193 -62.36 34.07 30.64
CA ALA A 193 -61.29 33.17 31.08
C ALA A 193 -60.49 32.62 29.89
N GLN A 194 -61.17 32.16 28.83
CA GLN A 194 -60.52 31.68 27.60
C GLN A 194 -59.71 32.78 26.90
N ARG A 195 -60.24 34.02 26.82
CA ARG A 195 -59.51 35.16 26.25
C ARG A 195 -58.22 35.44 27.02
N SER A 196 -58.27 35.48 28.35
CA SER A 196 -57.09 35.71 29.19
C SER A 196 -56.04 34.59 29.01
N HIS A 197 -56.48 33.34 28.85
CA HIS A 197 -55.57 32.22 28.57
C HIS A 197 -54.92 32.31 27.18
N ILE A 198 -55.65 32.74 26.16
CA ILE A 198 -55.10 33.00 24.81
C ILE A 198 -54.05 34.12 24.86
N GLU A 199 -54.29 35.19 25.62
CA GLU A 199 -53.33 36.28 25.82
C GLU A 199 -52.04 35.79 26.51
N GLN A 200 -52.16 34.95 27.55
CA GLN A 200 -51.02 34.32 28.22
C GLN A 200 -50.18 33.45 27.26
N LEU A 201 -50.83 32.56 26.50
CA LEU A 201 -50.16 31.73 25.49
C LEU A 201 -49.52 32.58 24.38
N GLY A 202 -50.12 33.70 24.00
CA GLY A 202 -49.55 34.67 23.07
C GLY A 202 -48.23 35.27 23.57
N VAL A 203 -48.18 35.67 24.84
CA VAL A 203 -46.96 36.18 25.50
C VAL A 203 -45.88 35.11 25.58
N GLU A 204 -46.23 33.87 25.94
CA GLU A 204 -45.27 32.75 25.96
C GLU A 204 -44.74 32.43 24.55
N ASN A 205 -45.59 32.46 23.53
CA ASN A 205 -45.17 32.23 22.14
C ASN A 205 -44.19 33.32 21.65
N SER A 206 -44.41 34.59 22.01
CA SER A 206 -43.45 35.68 21.70
C SER A 206 -42.09 35.43 22.35
N LYS A 207 -42.07 35.16 23.66
CA LYS A 207 -40.84 34.85 24.40
C LYS A 207 -40.05 33.68 23.79
N LEU A 208 -40.75 32.61 23.36
CA LEU A 208 -40.11 31.47 22.71
C LEU A 208 -39.54 31.82 21.33
N ARG A 209 -40.24 32.65 20.53
CA ARG A 209 -39.73 33.12 19.23
C ARG A 209 -38.49 34.01 19.40
N GLU A 210 -38.53 34.94 20.35
CA GLU A 210 -37.41 35.82 20.70
C GLU A 210 -36.19 35.01 21.16
N ALA A 211 -36.39 34.07 22.08
CA ALA A 211 -35.33 33.17 22.56
C ALA A 211 -34.75 32.29 21.44
N PHE A 212 -35.60 31.79 20.54
CA PHE A 212 -35.15 31.00 19.38
C PHE A 212 -34.32 31.85 18.42
N ALA A 213 -34.80 33.04 18.04
CA ALA A 213 -34.08 33.96 17.15
C ALA A 213 -32.72 34.37 17.73
N GLU A 214 -32.67 34.68 19.02
CA GLU A 214 -31.43 35.04 19.74
C GLU A 214 -30.45 33.85 19.83
N ASN A 215 -30.95 32.63 20.02
CA ASN A 215 -30.10 31.42 19.99
C ASN A 215 -29.56 31.15 18.57
N THR A 216 -30.39 31.30 17.53
CA THR A 216 -29.95 31.20 16.13
C THR A 216 -28.88 32.25 15.80
N ARG A 217 -29.05 33.50 16.25
CA ARG A 217 -28.04 34.57 16.11
C ARG A 217 -26.72 34.19 16.77
N LYS A 218 -26.75 33.79 18.05
CA LYS A 218 -25.55 33.35 18.80
C LYS A 218 -24.83 32.18 18.16
N LEU A 219 -25.58 31.22 17.60
CA LEU A 219 -25.00 30.06 16.92
C LEU A 219 -24.36 30.47 15.57
N GLY A 220 -25.02 31.33 14.81
CA GLY A 220 -24.47 31.91 13.57
C GLY A 220 -23.19 32.71 13.81
N GLU A 221 -23.15 33.52 14.87
CA GLU A 221 -21.96 34.28 15.28
C GLU A 221 -20.79 33.37 15.66
N LYS A 222 -21.05 32.29 16.41
CA LYS A 222 -20.02 31.27 16.73
C LYS A 222 -19.47 30.61 15.46
N HIS A 223 -20.34 30.13 14.57
CA HIS A 223 -19.91 29.50 13.32
C HIS A 223 -19.12 30.47 12.43
N LEU A 224 -19.50 31.76 12.39
CA LEU A 224 -18.76 32.78 11.64
C LEU A 224 -17.34 32.96 12.20
N VAL A 225 -17.18 33.03 13.52
CA VAL A 225 -15.87 33.14 14.18
C VAL A 225 -15.04 31.86 13.98
N GLU A 226 -15.64 30.68 14.06
CA GLU A 226 -14.97 29.40 13.80
C GLU A 226 -14.48 29.31 12.34
N LEU A 227 -15.31 29.72 11.37
CA LEU A 227 -14.92 29.79 9.96
C LEU A 227 -13.77 30.78 9.72
N GLN A 228 -13.80 31.96 10.35
CA GLN A 228 -12.70 32.93 10.30
C GLN A 228 -11.40 32.33 10.86
N GLN A 229 -11.45 31.69 12.02
CA GLN A 229 -10.28 31.03 12.62
C GLN A 229 -9.73 29.88 11.75
N MET A 230 -10.60 29.14 11.07
CA MET A 230 -10.18 28.07 10.15
C MET A 230 -9.58 28.63 8.86
N GLN A 231 -10.13 29.73 8.33
CA GLN A 231 -9.57 30.45 7.18
C GLN A 231 -8.17 30.99 7.51
N GLU A 232 -8.01 31.68 8.65
CA GLU A 232 -6.69 32.15 9.09
C GLU A 232 -5.66 31.02 9.26
N LYS A 233 -6.07 29.85 9.76
CA LYS A 233 -5.19 28.68 9.88
C LYS A 233 -4.76 28.16 8.51
N LEU A 234 -5.68 28.11 7.54
CA LEU A 234 -5.37 27.71 6.17
C LEU A 234 -4.41 28.68 5.50
N ASP A 235 -4.60 29.99 5.67
CA ASP A 235 -3.69 31.00 5.11
C ASP A 235 -2.30 30.93 5.77
N LYS A 236 -2.22 30.78 7.11
CA LYS A 236 -0.95 30.53 7.82
C LYS A 236 -0.23 29.27 7.32
N LEU A 237 -0.94 28.16 7.08
CA LEU A 237 -0.38 26.93 6.51
C LEU A 237 0.08 27.11 5.05
N ARG A 238 -0.67 27.89 4.26
CA ARG A 238 -0.33 28.23 2.88
C ARG A 238 0.96 29.02 2.80
N ASP A 239 1.14 29.99 3.69
CA ASP A 239 2.35 30.80 3.78
C ASP A 239 3.54 29.98 4.27
N GLN A 240 3.37 29.12 5.29
CA GLN A 240 4.42 28.18 5.74
C GLN A 240 4.89 27.28 4.59
N ARG A 241 3.96 26.64 3.88
CA ARG A 241 4.27 25.80 2.71
C ARG A 241 4.94 26.58 1.58
N ASN A 242 4.51 27.81 1.30
CA ASN A 242 5.16 28.65 0.29
C ASN A 242 6.61 28.98 0.69
N ASN A 243 6.85 29.35 1.95
CA ASN A 243 8.18 29.59 2.49
C ASN A 243 9.09 28.34 2.42
N GLU A 244 8.53 27.15 2.67
CA GLU A 244 9.25 25.87 2.51
C GLU A 244 9.57 25.56 1.06
N LEU A 245 8.64 25.80 0.12
CA LEU A 245 8.86 25.66 -1.31
C LEU A 245 9.96 26.61 -1.81
N ASP A 246 9.99 27.85 -1.36
CA ASP A 246 11.02 28.81 -1.76
C ASP A 246 12.39 28.50 -1.14
N ARG A 247 12.45 28.02 0.11
CA ARG A 247 13.68 27.44 0.70
C ARG A 247 14.18 26.23 -0.09
N SER A 248 13.27 25.33 -0.48
CA SER A 248 13.60 24.14 -1.28
C SER A 248 14.12 24.54 -2.67
N ARG A 249 13.49 25.53 -3.33
CA ARG A 249 13.96 26.11 -4.60
C ARG A 249 15.35 26.71 -4.48
N GLN A 250 15.62 27.49 -3.42
CA GLN A 250 16.95 28.06 -3.16
C GLN A 250 18.01 26.96 -2.95
N SER A 251 17.67 25.89 -2.21
CA SER A 251 18.55 24.73 -2.01
C SER A 251 18.83 23.99 -3.31
N ILE A 252 17.80 23.74 -4.13
CA ILE A 252 17.93 23.12 -5.46
C ILE A 252 18.82 23.97 -6.37
N ALA A 253 18.60 25.30 -6.44
CA ALA A 253 19.44 26.20 -7.22
C ALA A 253 20.90 26.17 -6.74
N GLY A 254 21.14 26.18 -5.42
CA GLY A 254 22.48 26.05 -4.85
C GLY A 254 23.18 24.73 -5.23
N LEU A 255 22.45 23.62 -5.22
CA LEU A 255 22.95 22.31 -5.68
C LEU A 255 23.20 22.27 -7.19
N GLN A 256 22.35 22.90 -8.00
CA GLN A 256 22.56 23.03 -9.45
C GLN A 256 23.87 23.79 -9.74
N THR A 257 24.11 24.94 -9.09
CA THR A 257 25.36 25.70 -9.26
C THR A 257 26.61 24.98 -8.71
N GLN A 258 26.46 24.04 -7.77
CA GLN A 258 27.55 23.15 -7.35
C GLN A 258 27.81 22.05 -8.39
N LEU A 259 26.75 21.46 -8.95
CA LEU A 259 26.85 20.41 -9.97
C LEU A 259 27.43 20.96 -11.29
N GLU A 260 27.06 22.18 -11.68
CA GLU A 260 27.66 22.89 -12.82
C GLU A 260 29.16 23.13 -12.62
N ARG A 261 29.59 23.56 -11.42
CA ARG A 261 31.02 23.71 -11.09
C ARG A 261 31.76 22.37 -11.11
N ALA A 262 31.22 21.34 -10.47
CA ALA A 262 31.83 20.00 -10.48
C ALA A 262 31.90 19.40 -11.90
N ALA A 263 30.93 19.70 -12.76
CA ALA A 263 30.95 19.32 -14.17
C ALA A 263 32.05 20.06 -14.96
N GLN A 264 32.25 21.36 -14.71
CA GLN A 264 33.34 22.13 -15.30
C GLN A 264 34.71 21.61 -14.81
N GLU A 265 34.89 21.38 -13.51
CA GLU A 265 36.09 20.77 -12.93
C GLU A 265 36.37 19.38 -13.56
N MET A 266 35.33 18.57 -13.82
CA MET A 266 35.45 17.31 -14.55
C MET A 266 35.97 17.50 -15.99
N VAL A 267 35.53 18.54 -16.70
CA VAL A 267 36.02 18.87 -18.04
C VAL A 267 37.49 19.30 -17.99
N ASP A 268 37.85 20.16 -17.04
CA ASP A 268 39.21 20.67 -16.88
C ASP A 268 40.19 19.55 -16.49
N VAL A 269 39.79 18.67 -15.57
CA VAL A 269 40.57 17.48 -15.17
C VAL A 269 40.72 16.49 -16.34
N LYS A 270 39.68 16.31 -17.19
CA LYS A 270 39.81 15.50 -18.40
C LYS A 270 40.81 16.10 -19.40
N ALA A 271 40.77 17.41 -19.62
CA ALA A 271 41.72 18.09 -20.50
C ALA A 271 43.18 17.95 -19.99
N LEU A 272 43.39 18.10 -18.68
CA LEU A 272 44.66 17.84 -18.00
C LEU A 272 45.10 16.36 -18.15
N GLN A 273 44.18 15.41 -17.99
CA GLN A 273 44.46 13.98 -18.16
C GLN A 273 44.88 13.65 -19.59
N GLU A 274 44.19 14.19 -20.61
CA GLU A 274 44.57 14.05 -22.02
C GLU A 274 45.93 14.66 -22.33
N GLN A 275 46.28 15.80 -21.70
CA GLN A 275 47.58 16.43 -21.82
C GLN A 275 48.69 15.57 -21.19
N ILE A 276 48.45 14.98 -20.01
CA ILE A 276 49.39 14.09 -19.33
C ILE A 276 49.58 12.78 -20.12
N GLU A 277 48.52 12.17 -20.67
CA GLU A 277 48.65 10.99 -21.52
C GLU A 277 49.42 11.30 -22.81
N LYS A 278 49.26 12.49 -23.41
CA LYS A 278 50.13 12.95 -24.52
C LYS A 278 51.60 13.05 -24.10
N GLN A 279 51.91 13.68 -22.96
CA GLN A 279 53.28 13.79 -22.46
C GLN A 279 53.90 12.42 -22.16
N LYS A 280 53.14 11.52 -21.52
CA LYS A 280 53.50 10.13 -21.23
C LYS A 280 53.76 9.33 -22.52
N LYS A 281 52.95 9.53 -23.57
CA LYS A 281 53.17 8.92 -24.89
C LYS A 281 54.49 9.39 -25.49
N ASN A 282 54.76 10.70 -25.49
CA ASN A 282 56.02 11.27 -25.99
C ASN A 282 57.24 10.72 -25.21
N LEU A 283 57.19 10.72 -23.87
CA LEU A 283 58.23 10.15 -23.00
C LEU A 283 58.45 8.64 -23.26
N ASN A 284 57.39 7.90 -23.58
CA ASN A 284 57.50 6.48 -23.93
C ASN A 284 58.14 6.29 -25.33
N GLU A 285 57.86 7.17 -26.29
CA GLU A 285 58.52 7.20 -27.60
C GLU A 285 60.02 7.53 -27.47
N GLU A 286 60.38 8.51 -26.63
CA GLU A 286 61.78 8.82 -26.28
C GLU A 286 62.48 7.65 -25.57
N LEU A 287 61.78 6.97 -24.65
CA LEU A 287 62.30 5.77 -23.97
C LEU A 287 62.53 4.61 -24.94
N ILE A 288 61.65 4.42 -25.93
CA ILE A 288 61.83 3.42 -26.99
C ILE A 288 63.04 3.78 -27.88
N CYS A 289 63.20 5.05 -28.23
CA CYS A 289 64.36 5.54 -28.98
C CYS A 289 65.68 5.34 -28.20
N CYS A 290 65.69 5.65 -26.89
CA CYS A 290 66.85 5.39 -26.04
C CYS A 290 67.15 3.88 -25.93
N LYS A 291 66.12 3.02 -25.79
CA LYS A 291 66.29 1.57 -25.76
C LYS A 291 66.89 1.02 -27.06
N SER A 292 66.45 1.47 -28.24
CA SER A 292 67.03 1.01 -29.51
C SER A 292 68.48 1.49 -29.69
N ARG A 293 68.79 2.72 -29.25
CA ARG A 293 70.17 3.24 -29.22
C ARG A 293 71.06 2.46 -28.22
N MET A 294 70.47 1.95 -27.14
CA MET A 294 71.19 1.10 -26.18
C MET A 294 71.41 -0.33 -26.71
N CYS A 295 70.49 -0.90 -27.49
CA CYS A 295 70.70 -2.18 -28.18
C CYS A 295 71.81 -2.09 -29.22
N THR A 296 71.82 -1.06 -30.07
CA THR A 296 72.89 -0.87 -31.08
C THR A 296 74.27 -0.65 -30.42
N LEU A 297 74.35 0.03 -29.28
CA LEU A 297 75.58 0.13 -28.48
C LEU A 297 75.98 -1.19 -27.80
N LYS A 298 75.04 -2.08 -27.46
CA LYS A 298 75.33 -3.44 -27.00
C LYS A 298 75.88 -4.31 -28.12
N GLU A 299 75.27 -4.28 -29.31
CA GLU A 299 75.74 -5.02 -30.50
C GLU A 299 77.15 -4.57 -30.92
N GLN A 300 77.45 -3.27 -30.85
CA GLN A 300 78.80 -2.75 -31.06
C GLN A 300 79.80 -3.25 -30.00
N ASN A 301 79.39 -3.32 -28.72
CA ASN A 301 80.22 -3.89 -27.66
C ASN A 301 80.48 -5.40 -27.87
N GLU A 302 79.48 -6.19 -28.26
CA GLU A 302 79.69 -7.61 -28.57
C GLU A 302 80.62 -7.79 -29.79
N LYS A 303 80.51 -6.95 -30.81
CA LYS A 303 81.46 -6.93 -31.94
C LYS A 303 82.90 -6.70 -31.48
N LEU A 304 83.13 -5.64 -30.70
CA LEU A 304 84.45 -5.33 -30.14
C LEU A 304 84.95 -6.42 -29.18
N HIS A 305 84.07 -7.10 -28.45
CA HIS A 305 84.42 -8.23 -27.58
C HIS A 305 84.82 -9.49 -28.37
N ASN A 306 84.17 -9.74 -29.50
CA ASN A 306 84.51 -10.81 -30.44
C ASN A 306 85.84 -10.52 -31.18
N GLU A 307 86.09 -9.28 -31.56
CA GLU A 307 87.38 -8.84 -32.12
C GLU A 307 88.52 -8.96 -31.09
N LEU A 308 88.27 -8.58 -29.83
CA LEU A 308 89.23 -8.73 -28.72
C LEU A 308 89.55 -10.20 -28.40
N THR A 309 88.56 -11.10 -28.45
CA THR A 309 88.80 -12.54 -28.26
C THR A 309 89.46 -13.21 -29.47
N GLY A 310 89.21 -12.70 -30.69
CA GLY A 310 89.98 -13.04 -31.89
C GLY A 310 91.47 -12.66 -31.74
N ALA A 311 91.76 -11.42 -31.35
CA ALA A 311 93.11 -10.94 -31.09
C ALA A 311 93.83 -11.77 -30.01
N LYS A 312 93.13 -12.13 -28.92
CA LYS A 312 93.68 -13.03 -27.87
C LYS A 312 93.98 -14.45 -28.37
N LYS A 313 93.21 -14.99 -29.32
CA LYS A 313 93.52 -16.30 -29.97
C LYS A 313 94.70 -16.20 -30.94
N GLN A 314 94.88 -15.06 -31.61
CA GLN A 314 96.06 -14.79 -32.43
C GLN A 314 97.33 -14.68 -31.57
N GLY A 315 97.24 -13.97 -30.42
CA GLY A 315 98.31 -13.84 -29.43
C GLY A 315 98.83 -15.19 -28.92
N ARG A 316 97.95 -16.09 -28.46
CA ARG A 316 98.35 -17.42 -27.97
C ARG A 316 99.07 -18.30 -29.00
N LYS A 317 98.77 -18.13 -30.30
CA LYS A 317 99.48 -18.84 -31.39
C LYS A 317 100.88 -18.28 -31.64
N LEU A 318 101.11 -17.01 -31.33
CA LEU A 318 102.43 -16.38 -31.41
C LEU A 318 103.22 -16.61 -30.12
N GLU A 319 102.58 -16.64 -28.95
CA GLU A 319 103.20 -17.03 -27.67
C GLU A 319 103.79 -18.44 -27.73
N TYR A 320 103.03 -19.45 -28.20
CA TYR A 320 103.58 -20.80 -28.37
C TYR A 320 104.80 -20.86 -29.30
N LYS A 321 104.83 -20.00 -30.33
CA LYS A 321 105.93 -19.94 -31.30
C LYS A 321 107.13 -19.13 -30.78
N ILE A 322 106.89 -18.23 -29.83
CA ILE A 322 107.91 -17.48 -29.10
C ILE A 322 108.52 -18.33 -27.99
N GLU A 323 107.73 -19.18 -27.32
CA GLU A 323 108.24 -20.05 -26.25
C GLU A 323 109.12 -21.17 -26.82
N ASP A 324 108.71 -21.78 -27.94
CA ASP A 324 109.50 -22.77 -28.70
C ASP A 324 110.85 -22.18 -29.19
N LEU A 325 110.82 -20.94 -29.72
CA LEU A 325 112.05 -20.22 -30.11
C LEU A 325 112.89 -19.73 -28.92
N LYS A 326 112.28 -19.41 -27.76
CA LYS A 326 113.01 -19.08 -26.53
C LYS A 326 113.69 -20.30 -25.95
N GLN A 327 113.05 -21.45 -25.93
CA GLN A 327 113.67 -22.68 -25.45
C GLN A 327 114.85 -23.07 -26.36
N HIS A 328 114.68 -22.99 -27.68
CA HIS A 328 115.78 -23.20 -28.62
C HIS A 328 116.92 -22.17 -28.47
N THR A 329 116.61 -20.93 -28.08
CA THR A 329 117.61 -19.87 -27.80
C THR A 329 118.29 -20.06 -26.43
N ALA A 330 117.57 -20.54 -25.42
CA ALA A 330 118.09 -20.84 -24.10
C ALA A 330 119.07 -22.03 -24.15
N GLU A 331 118.73 -23.10 -24.86
CA GLU A 331 119.60 -24.27 -25.06
C GLU A 331 120.88 -23.91 -25.85
N LEU A 332 120.78 -23.00 -26.84
CA LEU A 332 121.94 -22.42 -27.53
C LEU A 332 122.75 -21.46 -26.64
N GLN A 333 122.12 -20.66 -25.79
CA GLN A 333 122.82 -19.77 -24.84
C GLN A 333 123.48 -20.55 -23.69
N GLU A 334 122.91 -21.68 -23.25
CA GLU A 334 123.52 -22.58 -22.28
C GLU A 334 124.71 -23.32 -22.90
N HIS A 335 124.59 -23.83 -24.14
CA HIS A 335 125.73 -24.38 -24.87
C HIS A 335 126.84 -23.34 -25.12
N ILE A 336 126.48 -22.08 -25.39
CA ILE A 336 127.44 -20.99 -25.61
C ILE A 336 128.05 -20.47 -24.29
N GLN A 337 127.33 -20.49 -23.15
CA GLN A 337 127.90 -20.12 -21.84
C GLN A 337 128.74 -21.24 -21.23
N LYS A 338 128.31 -22.50 -21.37
CA LYS A 338 129.11 -23.69 -21.01
C LYS A 338 130.35 -23.77 -21.88
N GLY A 339 130.19 -23.62 -23.20
CA GLY A 339 131.28 -23.53 -24.16
C GLY A 339 132.20 -22.31 -23.97
N ASN A 340 131.72 -21.16 -23.47
CA ASN A 340 132.59 -20.02 -23.16
C ASN A 340 133.29 -20.15 -21.79
N LYS A 341 132.72 -20.83 -20.80
CA LYS A 341 133.45 -21.22 -19.57
C LYS A 341 134.50 -22.29 -19.85
N GLU A 342 134.16 -23.29 -20.65
CA GLU A 342 135.12 -24.29 -21.13
C GLU A 342 136.18 -23.63 -22.03
N LYS A 343 135.83 -22.69 -22.91
CA LYS A 343 136.81 -21.92 -23.72
C LYS A 343 137.67 -20.97 -22.88
N ALA A 344 137.20 -20.42 -21.77
CA ALA A 344 138.00 -19.59 -20.87
C ALA A 344 138.96 -20.43 -20.01
N ASN A 345 138.49 -21.58 -19.50
CA ASN A 345 139.34 -22.54 -18.81
C ASN A 345 140.34 -23.20 -19.76
N ILE A 346 139.90 -23.64 -20.95
CA ILE A 346 140.78 -24.15 -22.00
C ILE A 346 141.68 -23.03 -22.53
N ALA A 347 141.31 -21.75 -22.56
CA ALA A 347 142.26 -20.69 -22.91
C ALA A 347 143.33 -20.49 -21.83
N ALA A 348 142.98 -20.56 -20.54
CA ALA A 348 143.95 -20.51 -19.45
C ALA A 348 144.84 -21.76 -19.40
N GLU A 349 144.26 -22.94 -19.62
CA GLU A 349 144.96 -24.22 -19.76
C GLU A 349 145.74 -24.31 -21.07
N LEU A 350 145.37 -23.61 -22.14
CA LEU A 350 146.10 -23.53 -23.42
C LEU A 350 147.16 -22.43 -23.40
N GLU A 351 147.08 -21.42 -22.54
CA GLU A 351 148.16 -20.45 -22.32
C GLU A 351 149.19 -21.03 -21.33
N ALA A 352 148.73 -21.78 -20.33
CA ALA A 352 149.57 -22.63 -19.48
C ALA A 352 150.17 -23.81 -20.27
N GLU A 353 149.38 -24.50 -21.09
CA GLU A 353 149.89 -25.49 -22.04
C GLU A 353 150.77 -24.83 -23.09
N LYS A 354 150.53 -23.63 -23.63
CA LYS A 354 151.52 -23.02 -24.54
C LYS A 354 152.86 -22.75 -23.86
N LYS A 355 152.90 -22.42 -22.57
CA LYS A 355 154.17 -22.37 -21.81
C LYS A 355 154.74 -23.77 -21.56
N ILE A 356 153.92 -24.75 -21.18
CA ILE A 356 154.32 -26.16 -20.95
C ILE A 356 154.67 -26.90 -22.26
N LEU A 357 154.14 -26.47 -23.40
CA LEU A 357 154.24 -27.04 -24.75
C LEU A 357 155.28 -26.29 -25.57
N HIS A 358 155.61 -25.04 -25.25
CA HIS A 358 156.88 -24.45 -25.69
C HIS A 358 158.05 -25.18 -25.01
N THR A 359 157.99 -25.39 -23.68
CA THR A 359 159.00 -26.20 -22.98
C THR A 359 158.96 -27.69 -23.34
N LYS A 360 157.79 -28.32 -23.56
CA LYS A 360 157.70 -29.71 -24.03
C LYS A 360 158.05 -29.85 -25.50
N ARG A 361 157.88 -28.83 -26.36
CA ARG A 361 158.31 -28.87 -27.77
C ARG A 361 159.82 -28.69 -27.87
N GLN A 362 160.40 -27.79 -27.08
CA GLN A 362 161.85 -27.67 -26.93
C GLN A 362 162.45 -28.97 -26.33
N ALA A 363 161.78 -29.58 -25.35
CA ALA A 363 162.17 -30.89 -24.82
C ALA A 363 161.86 -32.06 -25.77
N LEU A 364 160.87 -31.99 -26.65
CA LEU A 364 160.58 -33.00 -27.69
C LEU A 364 161.50 -32.89 -28.90
N GLU A 365 162.01 -31.69 -29.19
CA GLU A 365 163.01 -31.46 -30.23
C GLU A 365 164.37 -31.97 -29.74
N MET A 366 164.76 -31.64 -28.48
CA MET A 366 165.90 -32.27 -27.81
C MET A 366 165.74 -33.79 -27.64
N ALA A 367 164.56 -34.28 -27.25
CA ALA A 367 164.30 -35.71 -27.15
C ALA A 367 164.20 -36.39 -28.52
N SER A 368 163.83 -35.69 -29.60
CA SER A 368 163.86 -36.24 -30.96
C SER A 368 165.30 -36.42 -31.44
N ASP A 369 166.19 -35.47 -31.14
CA ASP A 369 167.62 -35.59 -31.42
C ASP A 369 168.32 -36.64 -30.52
N GLU A 370 167.88 -36.81 -29.27
CA GLU A 370 168.34 -37.91 -28.42
C GLU A 370 167.75 -39.27 -28.82
N ILE A 371 166.49 -39.35 -29.25
CA ILE A 371 165.84 -40.58 -29.74
C ILE A 371 166.42 -41.01 -31.09
N ALA A 372 166.81 -40.08 -31.97
CA ALA A 372 167.56 -40.39 -33.19
C ALA A 372 168.92 -41.03 -32.87
N LYS A 373 169.64 -40.51 -31.86
CA LYS A 373 170.89 -41.12 -31.35
C LYS A 373 170.65 -42.43 -30.61
N ALA A 374 169.59 -42.54 -29.82
CA ALA A 374 169.26 -43.74 -29.04
C ALA A 374 168.79 -44.89 -29.94
N ASN A 375 168.06 -44.63 -31.03
CA ASN A 375 167.66 -45.68 -31.98
C ASN A 375 168.85 -46.21 -32.81
N GLN A 376 169.87 -45.38 -33.07
CA GLN A 376 171.17 -45.84 -33.58
C GLN A 376 171.88 -46.81 -32.60
N ILE A 377 171.66 -46.65 -31.29
CA ILE A 377 172.17 -47.54 -30.24
C ILE A 377 171.29 -48.80 -30.09
N ILE A 378 169.96 -48.69 -30.20
CA ILE A 378 169.02 -49.83 -30.13
C ILE A 378 169.21 -50.78 -31.30
N LEU A 379 169.49 -50.28 -32.51
CA LEU A 379 169.90 -51.13 -33.65
C LEU A 379 171.16 -51.94 -33.35
N LYS A 380 172.05 -51.42 -32.49
CA LYS A 380 173.28 -52.09 -32.05
C LYS A 380 173.02 -53.12 -30.93
N GLN A 381 172.16 -52.80 -29.97
CA GLN A 381 171.82 -53.70 -28.85
C GLN A 381 170.86 -54.84 -29.22
N ASN A 382 169.96 -54.67 -30.18
CA ASN A 382 169.00 -55.74 -30.50
C ASN A 382 169.64 -56.89 -31.30
N GLN A 383 170.79 -56.66 -31.95
CA GLN A 383 171.66 -57.73 -32.45
C GLN A 383 172.27 -58.57 -31.30
N GLU A 384 172.48 -57.98 -30.12
CA GLU A 384 172.94 -58.71 -28.91
C GLU A 384 171.79 -59.47 -28.23
N LEU A 385 170.57 -58.92 -28.22
CA LEU A 385 169.40 -59.55 -27.58
C LEU A 385 168.96 -60.85 -28.29
N LEU A 386 169.14 -60.91 -29.62
CA LEU A 386 168.95 -62.11 -30.44
C LEU A 386 169.89 -63.28 -30.05
N SER A 387 171.05 -62.98 -29.44
CA SER A 387 171.96 -63.98 -28.87
C SER A 387 171.39 -64.59 -27.57
N GLN A 388 170.83 -63.76 -26.69
CA GLN A 388 170.42 -64.19 -25.34
C GLN A 388 169.11 -64.98 -25.30
N LYS A 389 168.13 -64.72 -26.19
CA LYS A 389 166.80 -65.34 -26.06
C LYS A 389 166.77 -66.84 -26.38
N LYS A 390 167.77 -67.35 -27.12
CA LYS A 390 168.01 -68.80 -27.28
C LYS A 390 168.22 -69.53 -25.95
N THR A 391 168.67 -68.82 -24.90
CA THR A 391 168.91 -69.37 -23.57
C THR A 391 167.64 -69.49 -22.71
N ILE A 392 166.56 -68.75 -23.02
CA ILE A 392 165.32 -68.72 -22.21
C ILE A 392 164.36 -69.86 -22.58
N ALA A 393 164.37 -70.32 -23.84
CA ALA A 393 163.56 -71.45 -24.30
C ALA A 393 163.78 -72.74 -23.47
N TRP A 394 164.95 -72.86 -22.83
CA TRP A 394 165.34 -73.97 -21.98
C TRP A 394 164.72 -73.96 -20.56
N ARG A 395 164.06 -72.88 -20.13
CA ARG A 395 163.58 -72.73 -18.72
C ARG A 395 162.08 -72.95 -18.48
N THR A 396 161.19 -72.70 -19.44
CA THR A 396 159.74 -72.70 -19.17
C THR A 396 159.10 -74.09 -19.25
N GLU A 397 159.79 -75.08 -19.83
CA GLU A 397 159.45 -76.51 -19.76
C GLU A 397 159.25 -77.00 -18.30
N VAL A 398 159.89 -76.31 -17.34
CA VAL A 398 159.81 -76.61 -15.90
C VAL A 398 158.45 -76.25 -15.27
N ALA A 399 157.66 -75.34 -15.86
CA ALA A 399 156.43 -74.83 -15.27
C ALA A 399 155.18 -75.72 -15.48
N LEU A 400 155.26 -76.71 -16.38
CA LEU A 400 154.14 -77.62 -16.72
C LEU A 400 153.65 -78.50 -15.55
N GLN A 401 154.40 -78.53 -14.44
CA GLN A 401 154.10 -79.40 -13.29
C GLN A 401 153.11 -78.77 -12.28
N GLN A 402 152.72 -77.50 -12.48
CA GLN A 402 151.75 -76.78 -11.65
C GLN A 402 150.69 -76.11 -12.54
N GLU A 403 149.39 -76.16 -12.23
CA GLU A 403 148.67 -76.96 -11.23
C GLU A 403 147.22 -77.14 -11.73
N LYS A 404 146.56 -78.30 -11.73
CA LYS A 404 146.63 -79.56 -10.95
C LYS A 404 146.02 -79.52 -9.55
N ALA A 405 145.75 -78.34 -8.98
CA ALA A 405 145.35 -78.20 -7.57
C ALA A 405 143.84 -78.05 -7.28
N VAL A 406 143.05 -77.34 -8.09
CA VAL A 406 141.78 -76.74 -7.58
C VAL A 406 140.55 -76.92 -8.51
N LYS A 407 140.15 -78.09 -9.01
CA LYS A 407 139.92 -79.38 -8.32
C LYS A 407 139.08 -79.33 -7.03
N GLU A 408 138.45 -78.19 -6.71
CA GLU A 408 137.88 -77.95 -5.37
C GLU A 408 136.52 -77.24 -5.33
N LYS A 409 136.07 -76.63 -6.44
CA LYS A 409 134.82 -75.85 -6.50
C LYS A 409 133.61 -76.57 -7.11
N ASP A 410 133.70 -77.89 -7.27
CA ASP A 410 132.56 -78.81 -7.49
C ASP A 410 131.43 -78.67 -6.45
N LYS A 411 131.67 -78.02 -5.31
CA LYS A 411 130.76 -77.93 -4.16
C LYS A 411 129.57 -76.97 -4.30
N LEU A 412 129.51 -76.11 -5.32
CA LEU A 412 128.40 -75.13 -5.45
C LEU A 412 127.16 -75.64 -6.20
N LEU A 413 127.25 -76.81 -6.84
CA LEU A 413 126.15 -77.42 -7.61
C LEU A 413 124.92 -77.81 -6.76
N THR A 414 125.07 -77.94 -5.44
CA THR A 414 124.11 -78.65 -4.58
C THR A 414 122.94 -77.82 -4.03
N ILE A 415 122.95 -76.48 -4.16
CA ILE A 415 122.04 -75.61 -3.37
C ILE A 415 120.81 -75.12 -4.18
N ARG A 416 120.90 -75.00 -5.51
CA ARG A 416 119.80 -74.41 -6.31
C ARG A 416 118.67 -75.40 -6.66
N ASP A 417 118.86 -76.68 -6.42
CA ASP A 417 117.81 -77.70 -6.61
C ASP A 417 116.65 -77.57 -5.58
N GLU A 418 116.88 -76.94 -4.42
CA GLU A 418 115.89 -76.85 -3.33
C GLU A 418 114.74 -75.86 -3.65
N GLU A 419 115.00 -74.77 -4.36
CA GLU A 419 113.99 -73.72 -4.68
C GLU A 419 112.91 -74.23 -5.66
N LEU A 420 113.27 -75.18 -6.54
CA LEU A 420 112.39 -75.75 -7.55
C LEU A 420 111.22 -76.56 -6.96
N GLN A 421 111.30 -76.93 -5.69
CA GLN A 421 110.36 -77.83 -5.03
C GLN A 421 109.15 -77.11 -4.41
N GLN A 422 109.30 -75.83 -3.99
CA GLN A 422 108.22 -75.06 -3.34
C GLN A 422 107.11 -74.61 -4.32
N SER A 423 107.47 -74.14 -5.51
CA SER A 423 106.50 -73.61 -6.50
C SER A 423 105.43 -74.61 -6.98
N ARG A 424 105.63 -75.93 -6.75
CA ARG A 424 104.67 -76.96 -7.18
C ARG A 424 103.49 -77.13 -6.24
N GLN A 425 103.57 -76.71 -4.98
CA GLN A 425 102.47 -76.88 -4.01
C GLN A 425 101.33 -75.86 -4.20
N THR A 426 101.64 -74.62 -4.57
CA THR A 426 100.65 -73.53 -4.66
C THR A 426 99.65 -73.69 -5.81
N ILE A 427 100.04 -74.36 -6.89
CA ILE A 427 99.21 -74.58 -8.09
C ILE A 427 98.01 -75.50 -7.80
N GLN A 428 98.07 -76.31 -6.73
CA GLN A 428 97.10 -77.37 -6.48
C GLN A 428 95.87 -76.91 -5.67
N GLN A 429 95.95 -75.82 -4.91
CA GLN A 429 94.87 -75.37 -4.01
C GLN A 429 93.78 -74.53 -4.68
N LEU A 430 94.12 -73.76 -5.72
CA LEU A 430 93.18 -72.82 -6.36
C LEU A 430 92.26 -73.45 -7.42
N ARG A 431 92.26 -74.79 -7.56
CA ARG A 431 91.74 -75.48 -8.74
C ARG A 431 90.39 -76.20 -8.57
N GLU A 432 89.87 -76.33 -7.35
CA GLU A 432 88.73 -77.21 -7.07
C GLU A 432 87.45 -76.48 -6.61
N GLU A 433 87.55 -75.25 -6.09
CA GLU A 433 86.49 -74.71 -5.24
C GLU A 433 85.58 -73.66 -5.87
N ILE A 434 84.39 -74.08 -6.34
CA ILE A 434 83.13 -73.46 -5.89
C ILE A 434 82.23 -72.78 -6.96
N PRO A 435 82.70 -71.92 -7.90
CA PRO A 435 81.78 -71.11 -8.73
C PRO A 435 80.91 -71.92 -9.71
N GLN A 436 81.15 -73.23 -9.85
CA GLN A 436 80.23 -74.20 -10.46
C GLN A 436 78.80 -74.17 -9.87
N GLN A 437 78.58 -73.67 -8.65
CA GLN A 437 77.26 -73.70 -8.01
C GLN A 437 76.39 -72.44 -8.16
N LEU A 438 76.96 -71.27 -8.49
CA LEU A 438 76.21 -70.00 -8.44
C LEU A 438 75.44 -69.64 -9.72
N GLN A 439 75.83 -70.21 -10.87
CA GLN A 439 75.32 -69.77 -12.17
C GLN A 439 74.03 -70.49 -12.61
N SER A 440 73.75 -71.69 -12.10
CA SER A 440 72.57 -72.47 -12.49
C SER A 440 71.24 -71.96 -11.91
N MET A 441 71.25 -71.29 -10.75
CA MET A 441 70.02 -70.86 -10.06
C MET A 441 69.37 -69.59 -10.62
N ARG A 442 70.13 -68.66 -11.24
CA ARG A 442 69.58 -67.31 -11.55
C ARG A 442 68.63 -67.27 -12.74
N HIS A 443 68.82 -68.09 -13.78
CA HIS A 443 68.02 -67.99 -15.01
C HIS A 443 66.64 -68.64 -14.94
N PHE A 444 66.35 -69.46 -13.92
CA PHE A 444 65.05 -70.11 -13.76
C PHE A 444 63.98 -69.18 -13.15
N ALA A 445 64.38 -68.13 -12.42
CA ALA A 445 63.46 -67.34 -11.59
C ALA A 445 62.82 -66.13 -12.30
N GLN A 446 63.45 -65.54 -13.32
CA GLN A 446 62.95 -64.34 -14.02
C GLN A 446 61.90 -64.65 -15.12
N GLY A 447 61.15 -65.73 -14.97
CA GLY A 447 59.92 -65.93 -15.73
C GLY A 447 58.74 -65.12 -15.17
N LEU A 448 57.55 -65.47 -15.64
CA LEU A 448 56.25 -65.32 -14.97
C LEU A 448 55.64 -63.92 -14.74
N GLU A 449 56.38 -62.86 -14.38
CA GLU A 449 55.73 -61.75 -13.66
C GLU A 449 55.05 -60.66 -14.52
N GLU A 450 55.70 -60.02 -15.50
CA GLU A 450 55.17 -58.79 -16.14
C GLU A 450 54.41 -58.99 -17.46
N LYS A 451 53.60 -60.04 -17.43
CA LYS A 451 52.17 -60.02 -17.78
C LYS A 451 51.59 -58.73 -18.37
N TYR A 452 51.03 -58.90 -19.58
CA TYR A 452 49.58 -59.04 -19.83
C TYR A 452 48.56 -58.01 -19.28
N THR A 453 48.95 -56.97 -18.54
CA THR A 453 47.99 -56.33 -17.60
C THR A 453 47.33 -55.05 -18.14
N ASN A 454 48.04 -54.20 -18.90
CA ASN A 454 47.68 -52.76 -18.91
C ASN A 454 47.07 -52.14 -20.19
N GLN A 455 47.25 -52.66 -21.41
CA GLN A 455 46.86 -51.91 -22.63
C GLN A 455 45.46 -52.21 -23.22
N ILE A 456 44.66 -53.08 -22.61
CA ILE A 456 43.27 -53.34 -23.05
C ILE A 456 42.28 -52.23 -22.61
N LEU A 457 42.67 -51.36 -21.66
CA LEU A 457 41.74 -50.45 -20.95
C LEU A 457 41.32 -49.17 -21.69
N THR A 458 42.01 -48.72 -22.76
CA THR A 458 41.84 -47.36 -23.31
C THR A 458 40.77 -47.19 -24.41
N LEU A 459 39.95 -48.21 -24.70
CA LEU A 459 39.02 -48.21 -25.85
C LEU A 459 37.61 -47.62 -25.62
N ARG A 460 37.29 -47.03 -24.46
CA ARG A 460 35.90 -47.11 -23.95
C ARG A 460 34.97 -45.89 -24.00
N GLU A 461 35.45 -44.66 -23.81
CA GLU A 461 34.66 -43.76 -22.93
C GLU A 461 33.85 -42.59 -23.54
N HIS A 462 33.75 -42.34 -24.86
CA HIS A 462 33.10 -41.12 -25.42
C HIS A 462 32.28 -41.31 -26.72
N LEU A 463 30.95 -41.08 -26.66
CA LEU A 463 30.03 -40.83 -27.80
C LEU A 463 28.58 -40.45 -27.32
N ALA A 464 28.05 -39.28 -27.72
CA ALA A 464 26.68 -38.70 -27.47
C ALA A 464 26.42 -37.44 -28.36
N GLY A 465 25.26 -36.73 -28.47
CA GLY A 465 23.84 -36.90 -28.04
C GLY A 465 23.19 -35.59 -27.47
N LYS A 466 21.86 -35.25 -27.54
CA LYS A 466 20.71 -35.67 -28.42
C LYS A 466 19.39 -34.83 -28.21
N GLU A 467 18.98 -33.97 -29.17
CA GLU A 467 17.57 -33.52 -29.49
C GLU A 467 16.71 -32.70 -28.46
N ASN A 468 15.45 -32.20 -28.65
CA ASN A 468 14.42 -32.21 -29.75
C ASN A 468 13.56 -30.88 -29.84
N SER A 469 12.32 -30.88 -30.40
CA SER A 469 11.70 -29.72 -31.12
C SER A 469 10.13 -29.55 -31.12
N SER A 470 9.63 -28.42 -31.69
CA SER A 470 8.34 -28.21 -32.47
C SER A 470 6.91 -27.95 -31.86
N ARG A 471 6.09 -27.11 -32.55
CA ARG A 471 4.79 -27.41 -33.29
C ARG A 471 3.54 -26.50 -33.11
N LYS A 472 2.51 -26.80 -33.94
CA LYS A 472 1.31 -26.04 -34.35
C LYS A 472 0.08 -26.99 -34.50
N ALA A 473 -1.19 -26.58 -34.64
CA ALA A 473 -1.98 -25.39 -34.23
C ALA A 473 -3.44 -25.51 -34.77
N ASN A 474 -4.33 -24.55 -34.41
CA ASN A 474 -5.59 -24.15 -35.07
C ASN A 474 -6.95 -24.84 -34.71
N ARG A 475 -7.97 -23.98 -34.51
CA ARG A 475 -9.43 -24.04 -34.74
C ARG A 475 -10.26 -25.35 -34.74
N LYS A 476 -11.40 -25.20 -34.04
CA LYS A 476 -12.69 -25.95 -34.03
C LYS A 476 -12.68 -27.30 -33.30
#